data_AF-A0A2V9WJ91-F1
#
_entry.id   AF-A0A2V9WJ91-F1
#
_cell.length_a   1.000
_cell.length_b   1.000
_cell.length_c   1.000
_cell.angle_alpha   90.00
_cell.angle_beta   90.00
_cell.angle_gamma   90.00
#
_symmetry.space_group_name_H-M   'P 1'
#
loop_
_entity.id
_entity.type
_entity.pdbx_description
1 polymer ?
#
loop_
_entity_poly.entity_id
_entity_poly.type
_entity_poly.pdbx_seq_one_letter_code
_entity_poly.pdbx_strand_id
1 'polypeptide(L)'
;KEVDRRQIEFVKSGKLLPVNFSSRHYDFKRNKWVFGKAGDDVIALFLERKVYWQTRLVGERTWVTDPTEALFLETTTAHLLEVAGSLAAQELITLEGEHATARASLMEKAEEFESAMQAALKELEKKHEFERG
;
A
#
# COMPACT_ATOMS: atom_id res chain seq x y z
N LYS A 1 -24.07 -22.19 -12.29
CA LYS A 1 -24.73 -21.69 -11.06
C LYS A 1 -23.73 -21.83 -9.93
N GLU A 2 -22.92 -20.80 -9.68
CA GLU A 2 -21.96 -20.82 -8.57
C GLU A 2 -22.72 -20.56 -7.27
N VAL A 3 -22.42 -21.37 -6.26
CA VAL A 3 -23.08 -21.33 -4.95
C VAL A 3 -22.18 -20.51 -4.03
N ASP A 4 -22.71 -19.40 -3.51
CA ASP A 4 -22.09 -18.58 -2.47
C ASP A 4 -21.86 -19.43 -1.21
N ARG A 5 -20.59 -19.56 -0.79
CA ARG A 5 -20.17 -20.34 0.39
C ARG A 5 -20.08 -19.52 1.67
N ARG A 6 -20.59 -18.28 1.71
CA ARG A 6 -20.55 -17.41 2.90
C ARG A 6 -19.15 -17.27 3.50
N GLN A 7 -18.12 -17.28 2.66
CA GLN A 7 -16.73 -17.09 3.09
C GLN A 7 -16.35 -15.61 3.24
N ILE A 8 -17.30 -14.69 2.99
CA ILE A 8 -17.10 -13.25 3.08
C ILE A 8 -18.10 -12.72 4.10
N GLU A 9 -17.59 -12.36 5.28
CA GLU A 9 -18.37 -11.62 6.26
C GLU A 9 -18.28 -10.13 5.90
N PHE A 10 -19.37 -9.56 5.41
CA PHE A 10 -19.47 -8.11 5.19
C PHE A 10 -19.60 -7.44 6.54
N VAL A 11 -18.46 -7.13 7.17
CA VAL A 11 -18.45 -6.27 8.34
C VAL A 11 -18.95 -4.90 7.89
N LYS A 12 -20.02 -4.40 8.51
CA LYS A 12 -20.58 -3.08 8.24
C LYS A 12 -19.64 -2.02 8.83
N SER A 13 -18.43 -1.90 8.27
CA SER A 13 -17.44 -0.91 8.65
C SER A 13 -17.63 0.33 7.78
N GLY A 14 -17.93 1.47 8.38
CA GLY A 14 -18.08 2.74 7.68
C GLY A 14 -16.78 3.30 7.09
N LYS A 15 -15.68 2.53 7.07
CA LYS A 15 -14.33 3.01 6.71
C LYS A 15 -13.47 1.97 5.97
N LEU A 16 -14.03 1.06 5.18
CA LEU A 16 -13.22 0.23 4.28
C LEU A 16 -13.84 0.22 2.88
N LEU A 17 -13.08 0.68 1.89
CA LEU A 17 -13.43 0.53 0.48
C LEU A 17 -13.39 -0.98 0.15
N PRO A 18 -14.44 -1.54 -0.47
CA PRO A 18 -14.38 -2.91 -0.95
C PRO A 18 -13.32 -3.01 -2.05
N VAL A 19 -12.21 -3.69 -1.76
CA VAL A 19 -11.25 -4.10 -2.78
C VAL A 19 -11.87 -5.27 -3.53
N ASN A 20 -12.00 -5.15 -4.85
CA ASN A 20 -12.56 -6.22 -5.68
C ASN A 20 -11.60 -7.42 -5.71
N PHE A 21 -11.84 -8.40 -4.84
CA PHE A 21 -11.13 -9.67 -4.88
C PHE A 21 -11.81 -10.62 -5.88
N SER A 22 -11.10 -10.93 -6.96
CA SER A 22 -11.47 -11.97 -7.92
C SER A 22 -10.59 -13.20 -7.70
N SER A 23 -11.12 -14.40 -7.96
CA SER A 23 -10.35 -15.66 -7.96
C SER A 23 -9.11 -15.63 -8.87
N ARG A 24 -9.04 -14.67 -9.81
CA ARG A 24 -7.84 -14.37 -10.62
C ARG A 24 -6.61 -13.98 -9.79
N HIS A 25 -6.81 -13.47 -8.57
CA HIS A 25 -5.73 -13.07 -7.66
C HIS A 25 -5.47 -14.14 -6.58
N TYR A 26 -6.07 -15.33 -6.68
CA TYR A 26 -5.85 -16.38 -5.71
C TYR A 26 -4.98 -17.48 -6.31
N ASP A 27 -3.80 -17.71 -5.73
CA ASP A 27 -2.93 -18.83 -6.08
C ASP A 27 -3.41 -20.07 -5.33
N PHE A 28 -4.22 -20.89 -6.00
CA PHE A 28 -4.75 -22.14 -5.45
C PHE A 28 -3.66 -23.18 -5.12
N LYS A 29 -2.49 -23.12 -5.76
CA LYS A 29 -1.39 -24.06 -5.48
C LYS A 29 -0.70 -23.70 -4.17
N ARG A 30 -0.56 -22.40 -3.90
CA ARG A 30 0.07 -21.87 -2.69
C ARG A 30 -0.93 -21.51 -1.59
N ASN A 31 -2.23 -21.64 -1.86
CA ASN A 31 -3.34 -21.32 -0.97
C ASN A 31 -3.26 -19.89 -0.40
N LYS A 32 -2.86 -18.92 -1.24
CA LYS A 32 -2.68 -17.52 -0.84
C LYS A 32 -3.14 -16.53 -1.92
N TRP A 33 -3.44 -15.31 -1.50
CA TRP A 33 -3.69 -14.19 -2.41
C TRP A 33 -2.37 -13.67 -3.01
N VAL A 34 -2.40 -13.30 -4.28
CA VAL A 34 -1.27 -12.79 -5.06
C VAL A 34 -1.78 -11.69 -5.99
N PHE A 35 -1.22 -10.48 -5.85
CA PHE A 35 -1.61 -9.29 -6.63
C PHE A 35 -0.55 -8.91 -7.68
N GLY A 36 0.53 -9.70 -7.76
CA GLY A 36 1.69 -9.45 -8.60
C GLY A 36 2.93 -9.17 -7.76
N LYS A 37 4.09 -9.53 -8.30
CA LYS A 37 5.39 -9.33 -7.65
C LYS A 37 5.91 -7.92 -7.91
N ALA A 38 6.03 -7.13 -6.85
CA ALA A 38 6.63 -5.80 -6.92
C ALA A 38 8.17 -5.90 -7.00
N GLY A 39 8.78 -5.02 -7.80
CA GLY A 39 10.22 -4.77 -7.77
C GLY A 39 10.61 -3.84 -6.61
N ASP A 40 11.90 -3.79 -6.29
CA ASP A 40 12.41 -3.01 -5.16
C ASP A 40 12.14 -1.50 -5.31
N ASP A 41 12.13 -1.00 -6.55
CA ASP A 41 11.76 0.38 -6.90
C ASP A 41 10.30 0.68 -6.56
N VAL A 42 9.39 -0.27 -6.87
CA VAL A 42 7.96 -0.15 -6.55
C VAL A 42 7.73 -0.24 -5.04
N ILE A 43 8.45 -1.14 -4.36
CA ILE A 43 8.37 -1.28 -2.89
C ILE A 43 8.91 -0.03 -2.20
N ALA A 44 10.02 0.53 -2.68
CA ALA A 44 10.58 1.77 -2.16
C ALA A 44 9.59 2.93 -2.31
N LEU A 45 9.02 3.11 -3.49
CA LEU A 45 8.01 4.15 -3.74
C LEU A 45 6.74 3.96 -2.89
N PHE A 46 6.32 2.70 -2.67
CA PHE A 46 5.21 2.39 -1.78
C PHE A 46 5.50 2.84 -0.35
N LEU A 47 6.67 2.50 0.19
CA LEU A 47 7.08 2.87 1.55
C LEU A 47 7.27 4.39 1.69
N GLU A 48 7.89 5.06 0.71
CA GLU A 48 8.03 6.52 0.67
C GLU A 48 6.68 7.21 0.78
N ARG A 49 5.71 6.83 -0.08
CA ARG A 49 4.37 7.41 -0.05
C ARG A 49 3.65 7.13 1.25
N LYS A 50 3.73 5.91 1.77
CA LYS A 50 3.11 5.51 3.04
C LYS A 50 3.63 6.38 4.19
N VAL A 51 4.95 6.47 4.34
CA VAL A 51 5.59 7.23 5.41
C VAL A 51 5.32 8.73 5.26
N TYR A 52 5.36 9.27 4.04
CA TYR A 52 4.99 10.66 3.74
C TYR A 52 3.57 10.98 4.22
N TRP A 53 2.57 10.23 3.75
CA TRP A 53 1.16 10.52 4.05
C TRP A 53 0.82 10.34 5.53
N GLN A 54 1.36 9.29 6.16
CA GLN A 54 1.18 9.07 7.59
C GLN A 54 1.79 10.22 8.41
N THR A 55 3.00 10.65 8.07
CA THR A 55 3.66 11.78 8.74
C THR A 55 2.88 13.08 8.51
N ARG A 56 2.45 13.34 7.26
CA ARG A 56 1.78 14.57 6.84
C ARG A 56 0.40 14.75 7.48
N LEU A 57 -0.38 13.68 7.60
CA LEU A 57 -1.78 13.72 8.02
C LEU A 57 -1.97 13.39 9.51
N VAL A 58 -1.16 12.46 10.04
CA VAL A 58 -1.32 11.94 11.41
C VAL A 58 -0.20 12.42 12.32
N GLY A 59 1.02 12.61 11.80
CA GLY A 59 2.18 13.01 12.58
C GLY A 59 2.78 11.88 13.44
N GLU A 60 2.33 10.64 13.23
CA GLU A 60 2.78 9.46 13.95
C GLU A 60 3.80 8.65 13.14
N ARG A 61 4.56 7.81 13.85
CA ARG A 61 5.47 6.84 13.23
C ARG A 61 4.69 5.79 12.42
N THR A 62 5.24 5.42 11.28
CA THR A 62 4.63 4.47 10.33
C THR A 62 5.21 3.07 10.54
N TRP A 63 4.39 2.05 10.74
CA TRP A 63 4.86 0.66 10.72
C TRP A 63 5.22 0.26 9.29
N VAL A 64 6.45 -0.18 9.00
CA VAL A 64 6.91 -0.47 7.62
C VAL A 64 7.03 -1.96 7.29
N THR A 65 6.74 -2.84 8.25
CA THR A 65 6.83 -4.30 8.10
C THR A 65 5.47 -4.99 8.22
N ASP A 66 4.38 -4.33 7.82
CA ASP A 66 3.03 -4.90 7.89
C ASP A 66 2.93 -6.19 7.05
N PRO A 67 2.58 -7.34 7.64
CA PRO A 67 2.43 -8.60 6.91
C PRO A 67 1.41 -8.54 5.77
N THR A 68 0.39 -7.68 5.89
CA THR A 68 -0.64 -7.47 4.86
C THR A 68 -0.03 -6.82 3.62
N GLU A 69 0.86 -5.85 3.82
CA GLU A 69 1.56 -5.17 2.73
C GLU A 69 2.59 -6.09 2.09
N ALA A 70 3.29 -6.90 2.89
CA ALA A 70 4.19 -7.93 2.36
C ALA A 70 3.44 -8.91 1.46
N LEU A 71 2.23 -9.34 1.84
CA LEU A 71 1.37 -10.18 0.99
C LEU A 71 0.92 -9.44 -0.27
N PHE A 72 0.53 -8.17 -0.15
CA PHE A 72 0.08 -7.35 -1.28
C PHE A 72 1.17 -7.16 -2.34
N LEU A 73 2.41 -6.92 -1.90
CA LEU A 73 3.59 -6.70 -2.75
C LEU A 73 4.27 -8.01 -3.20
N GLU A 74 3.72 -9.16 -2.79
CA GLU A 74 4.30 -10.50 -2.97
C GLU A 74 5.77 -10.59 -2.52
N THR A 75 6.05 -10.09 -1.32
CA THR A 75 7.37 -10.06 -0.70
C THR A 75 7.33 -10.55 0.76
N THR A 76 8.41 -10.35 1.53
CA THR A 76 8.48 -10.69 2.96
C THR A 76 8.63 -9.43 3.82
N THR A 77 8.24 -9.52 5.09
CA THR A 77 8.43 -8.41 6.04
C THR A 77 9.91 -8.06 6.24
N ALA A 78 10.80 -9.04 6.17
CA ALA A 78 12.25 -8.84 6.19
C ALA A 78 12.72 -8.02 4.98
N HIS A 79 12.22 -8.35 3.77
CA HIS A 79 12.55 -7.59 2.57
C HIS A 79 12.02 -6.15 2.61
N LEU A 80 10.81 -5.93 3.16
CA LEU A 80 10.30 -4.58 3.40
C LEU A 80 11.23 -3.78 4.33
N LEU A 81 11.75 -4.43 5.39
CA LEU A 81 12.68 -3.80 6.31
C LEU A 81 14.02 -3.48 5.63
N GLU A 82 14.53 -4.34 4.75
CA GLU A 82 15.74 -4.10 3.96
C GLU A 82 15.59 -2.90 3.03
N VAL A 83 14.46 -2.80 2.32
CA VAL A 83 14.16 -1.64 1.46
C VAL A 83 14.00 -0.37 2.31
N ALA A 84 13.32 -0.44 3.47
CA ALA A 84 13.24 0.68 4.40
C ALA A 84 14.63 1.12 4.90
N GLY A 85 15.54 0.18 5.18
CA GLY A 85 16.93 0.47 5.52
C GLY A 85 17.66 1.23 4.41
N SER A 86 17.41 0.87 3.15
CA SER A 86 17.94 1.59 1.98
C SER A 86 17.41 3.01 1.87
N LEU A 87 16.12 3.25 2.19
CA LEU A 87 15.54 4.59 2.26
C LEU A 87 16.12 5.41 3.42
N ALA A 88 16.41 4.78 4.56
CA ALA A 88 17.05 5.43 5.70
C ALA A 88 18.50 5.84 5.37
N ALA A 89 19.23 5.00 4.63
CA ALA A 89 20.58 5.31 4.14
C ALA A 89 20.61 6.47 3.13
N GLN A 90 19.51 6.68 2.40
CA GLN A 90 19.30 7.85 1.53
C GLN A 90 18.79 9.09 2.29
N GLU A 91 18.75 9.03 3.62
CA GLU A 91 18.28 10.10 4.51
C GLU A 91 16.82 10.51 4.28
N LEU A 92 16.00 9.70 3.60
CA LEU A 92 14.59 9.98 3.34
C LEU A 92 13.71 9.74 4.58
N ILE A 93 14.07 8.74 5.38
CA ILE A 93 13.33 8.37 6.59
C ILE A 93 14.28 8.19 7.77
N THR A 94 13.76 8.35 8.98
CA THR A 94 14.38 7.82 10.20
C THR A 94 13.74 6.47 10.47
N LEU A 95 14.54 5.40 10.56
CA LEU A 95 14.09 4.04 10.85
C LEU A 95 14.43 3.65 12.30
N GLU A 96 13.43 3.24 13.07
CA GLU A 96 13.53 2.79 14.46
C GLU A 96 12.85 1.42 14.62
N GLY A 97 13.66 0.36 14.54
CA GLY A 97 13.13 -1.01 14.49
C GLY A 97 12.25 -1.18 13.24
N GLU A 98 10.97 -1.50 13.46
CA GLU A 98 9.99 -1.69 12.39
C GLU A 98 9.19 -0.42 12.04
N HIS A 99 9.50 0.71 12.65
CA HIS A 99 8.78 1.96 12.44
C HIS A 99 9.63 3.02 11.76
N ALA A 100 9.01 3.85 10.93
CA ALA A 100 9.66 4.93 10.21
C ALA A 100 8.92 6.25 10.32
N THR A 101 9.68 7.35 10.33
CA THR A 101 9.16 8.73 10.27
C THR A 101 9.82 9.45 9.09
N ALA A 102 9.05 10.26 8.36
CA ALA A 102 9.60 11.03 7.24
C ALA A 102 10.64 12.06 7.72
N ARG A 103 11.75 12.18 6.99
CA ARG A 103 12.70 13.29 7.14
C ARG A 103 12.34 14.44 6.21
N ALA A 104 12.99 15.59 6.42
CA ALA A 104 12.76 16.79 5.61
C ALA A 104 12.92 16.52 4.10
N SER A 105 13.93 15.74 3.70
CA SER A 105 14.19 15.33 2.31
C SER A 105 13.03 14.56 1.67
N LEU A 106 12.32 13.71 2.42
CA LEU A 106 11.12 13.03 1.91
C LEU A 106 9.92 14.00 1.87
N MET A 107 9.82 14.92 2.83
CA MET A 107 8.78 15.94 2.85
C MET A 107 8.92 16.95 1.70
N GLU A 108 10.12 17.18 1.18
CA GLU A 108 10.37 18.01 0.00
C GLU A 108 9.76 17.44 -1.29
N LYS A 109 9.49 16.12 -1.33
CA LYS A 109 8.77 15.47 -2.44
C LYS A 109 7.24 15.66 -2.39
N ALA A 110 6.72 16.56 -1.54
CA ALA A 110 5.29 16.78 -1.34
C ALA A 110 4.52 17.01 -2.64
N GLU A 111 5.03 17.89 -3.52
CA GLU A 111 4.36 18.20 -4.80
C GLU A 111 4.19 16.95 -5.68
N GLU A 112 5.21 16.10 -5.74
CA GLU A 112 5.17 14.85 -6.51
C GLU A 112 4.10 13.91 -5.97
N PHE A 113 4.08 13.68 -4.65
CA PHE A 113 3.13 12.75 -4.02
C PHE A 113 1.70 13.26 -4.06
N GLU A 114 1.49 14.55 -3.84
CA GLU A 114 0.16 15.18 -3.91
C GLU A 114 -0.37 15.16 -5.34
N SER A 115 0.46 15.50 -6.33
CA SER A 115 0.07 15.43 -7.75
C SER A 115 -0.28 14.00 -8.16
N ALA A 116 0.52 13.01 -7.77
CA ALA A 116 0.24 11.60 -8.04
C ALA A 116 -1.08 11.13 -7.40
N MET A 117 -1.37 11.55 -6.17
CA MET A 117 -2.64 11.25 -5.49
C MET A 117 -3.83 11.88 -6.23
N GLN A 118 -3.70 13.14 -6.65
CA GLN A 118 -4.76 13.85 -7.37
C GLN A 118 -5.02 13.22 -8.75
N ALA A 119 -3.96 12.80 -9.45
CA ALA A 119 -4.09 12.07 -10.71
C ALA A 119 -4.82 10.74 -10.53
N ALA A 120 -4.41 9.93 -9.54
CA ALA A 120 -5.04 8.65 -9.25
C ALA A 120 -6.53 8.81 -8.85
N LEU A 121 -6.87 9.86 -8.09
CA LEU A 121 -8.25 10.16 -7.73
C LEU A 121 -9.10 10.50 -8.97
N LYS A 122 -8.60 11.33 -9.88
CA LYS A 122 -9.30 11.68 -11.13
C LYS A 122 -9.54 10.46 -12.01
N GLU A 123 -8.57 9.56 -12.11
CA GLU A 123 -8.74 8.31 -12.85
C GLU A 123 -9.82 7.41 -12.25
N LEU A 124 -9.84 7.31 -10.92
CA LEU A 124 -10.85 6.56 -10.19
C LEU A 124 -12.26 7.16 -10.38
N GLU A 125 -12.39 8.48 -10.29
CA GLU A 125 -13.65 9.20 -10.52
C GLU A 125 -14.18 8.97 -11.93
N LYS A 126 -13.33 9.11 -12.96
CA LYS A 126 -13.69 8.86 -14.36
C LYS A 126 -14.20 7.42 -14.58
N LYS A 127 -13.56 6.44 -13.93
CA LYS A 127 -14.01 5.05 -13.99
C LYS A 127 -15.40 4.88 -13.35
N HIS A 128 -15.62 5.49 -12.18
CA HIS A 128 -16.91 5.42 -11.50
C HIS A 128 -18.04 6.18 -12.22
N GLU A 129 -17.73 7.22 -12.98
CA GLU A 129 -18.69 7.90 -13.86
C GLU A 129 -19.11 6.99 -15.01
N PHE A 130 -18.17 6.25 -15.60
CA PHE A 130 -18.45 5.27 -16.65
C PHE A 130 -19.29 4.08 -16.15
N GLU A 131 -19.09 3.62 -14.92
CA GLU A 131 -19.85 2.49 -14.34
C GLU A 131 -21.28 2.88 -13.88
N ARG A 132 -21.59 4.18 -13.79
CA ARG A 132 -22.92 4.71 -13.40
C ARG A 132 -23.84 5.04 -14.58
N GLY A 133 -23.31 5.15 -15.80
CA GLY A 133 -24.06 5.42 -17.03
C GLY A 133 -24.42 4.14 -17.78
#